data_AF-S4PYU4-F1
#
_entry.id   AF-S4PYU4-F1
#
_cell.length_a   1.000
_cell.length_b   1.000
_cell.length_c   1.000
_cell.angle_alpha   90.00
_cell.angle_beta   90.00
_cell.angle_gamma   90.00
#
_symmetry.space_group_name_H-M   'P 1'
#
loop_
_entity.id
_entity.type
_entity.pdbx_description
1 polymer ?
#
loop_
_entity_poly.entity_id
_entity_poly.type
_entity_poly.pdbx_seq_one_letter_code
_entity_poly.pdbx_strand_id
1 'polypeptide(L)' 'MRCKTSSQCRMVKLSMIDLAGSERASATGCVGERFKEGANINRSLLSLGNCINKLADGSSYIPYRDSKLTRR' A
#
# COMPACT_ATOMS: atom_id res chain seq x y z
N MET A 1 -6.79 -24.82 32.93
CA MET A 1 -8.03 -24.24 32.33
C MET A 1 -8.33 -24.99 31.04
N ARG A 2 -9.46 -25.72 30.98
CA ARG A 2 -9.94 -26.46 29.79
C ARG A 2 -11.21 -25.77 29.32
N CYS A 3 -11.22 -25.24 28.10
CA CYS A 3 -12.40 -24.60 27.53
C CYS A 3 -13.33 -25.67 26.95
N LYS A 4 -14.62 -25.67 27.35
CA LYS A 4 -15.67 -26.53 26.80
C LYS A 4 -16.17 -25.96 25.46
N THR A 5 -16.59 -26.88 24.60
CA THR A 5 -16.90 -26.75 23.17
C THR A 5 -18.15 -25.90 22.82
N SER A 6 -18.12 -25.35 21.60
CA SER A 6 -19.13 -24.59 20.83
C SER A 6 -19.20 -23.07 21.06
N SER A 7 -18.30 -22.33 20.42
CA SER A 7 -18.42 -20.87 20.33
C SER A 7 -17.67 -20.37 19.09
N GLN A 8 -18.38 -19.73 18.15
CA GLN A 8 -17.75 -19.08 17.00
C GLN A 8 -16.73 -18.04 17.51
N CYS A 9 -15.45 -18.31 17.33
CA CYS A 9 -14.39 -17.34 17.55
C CYS A 9 -14.35 -16.38 16.36
N ARG A 10 -14.87 -15.17 16.51
CA ARG A 10 -14.77 -14.13 15.48
C ARG A 10 -13.43 -13.43 15.60
N MET A 11 -12.56 -13.68 14.63
CA MET A 11 -11.31 -12.94 14.47
C MET A 11 -11.50 -11.84 13.42
N VAL A 12 -11.09 -10.61 13.74
CA VAL A 12 -11.12 -9.47 12.83
C VAL A 12 -9.70 -8.93 12.70
N LYS A 13 -9.29 -8.62 11.47
CA LYS A 13 -8.03 -7.90 11.19
C LYS A 13 -8.37 -6.47 10.77
N LEU A 14 -8.06 -5.51 11.64
CA LEU A 14 -8.08 -4.09 11.31
C LEU A 14 -6.67 -3.66 10.91
N SER A 15 -6.54 -2.91 9.82
CA SER A 15 -5.28 -2.30 9.41
C SER A 15 -5.48 -0.79 9.28
N MET A 16 -4.96 -0.03 10.25
CA MET A 16 -4.87 1.42 10.16
C MET A 16 -3.54 1.77 9.50
N ILE A 17 -3.61 2.35 8.30
CA ILE A 17 -2.44 2.68 7.48
C ILE A 17 -2.53 4.17 7.16
N ASP A 18 -1.45 4.90 7.45
CA ASP A 18 -1.26 6.27 7.01
C ASP A 18 -0.25 6.30 5.84
N LEU A 19 -0.46 7.18 4.87
CA LEU A 19 0.36 7.31 3.67
C LEU A 19 0.91 8.72 3.56
N ALA A 20 2.18 8.82 3.18
CA ALA A 20 2.80 10.09 2.83
C ALA A 20 2.17 10.69 1.56
N GLY A 21 2.49 11.96 1.29
CA GLY A 21 1.97 12.66 0.13
C GLY A 21 2.54 12.19 -1.21
N SER A 22 1.84 12.58 -2.29
CA SER A 22 2.18 12.27 -3.69
C SER A 22 2.71 13.52 -4.42
N GLU A 23 3.52 14.32 -3.74
CA GLU A 23 3.99 15.60 -4.26
C GLU A 23 4.88 15.41 -5.48
N ARG A 24 4.76 16.34 -6.44
CA ARG A 24 5.64 16.38 -7.60
C ARG A 24 7.03 16.81 -7.16
N ALA A 25 8.05 16.08 -7.59
CA ALA A 25 9.44 16.38 -7.23
C ALA A 25 9.88 17.80 -7.65
N SER A 26 9.33 18.34 -8.74
CA SER A 26 9.59 19.73 -9.16
C SER A 26 9.01 20.79 -8.22
N ALA A 27 7.99 20.46 -7.43
CA ALA A 27 7.33 21.39 -6.52
C ALA A 27 7.98 21.40 -5.11
N THR A 28 8.79 20.40 -4.77
CA THR A 28 9.36 20.27 -3.42
C THR A 28 10.68 20.98 -3.25
N GLY A 29 11.40 21.25 -4.35
CA GLY A 29 12.77 21.81 -4.29
C GLY A 29 13.78 20.90 -3.58
N CYS A 30 13.40 19.66 -3.26
CA CYS A 30 14.25 18.71 -2.55
C CYS A 30 15.39 18.22 -3.44
N VAL A 31 16.58 18.07 -2.85
CA VAL A 31 17.78 17.56 -3.51
C VAL A 31 18.42 16.43 -2.70
N GLY A 32 19.36 15.70 -3.31
CA GLY A 32 20.14 14.65 -2.63
C GLY A 32 19.25 13.57 -2.01
N GLU A 33 19.47 13.27 -0.74
CA GLU A 33 18.76 12.20 -0.04
C GLU A 33 17.25 12.46 0.11
N ARG A 34 16.84 13.72 0.32
CA ARG A 34 15.40 14.06 0.40
C ARG A 34 14.68 13.89 -0.94
N PHE A 35 15.38 14.12 -2.04
CA PHE A 35 14.84 13.82 -3.38
C PHE A 35 14.66 12.30 -3.56
N LYS A 36 15.65 11.50 -3.16
CA LYS A 36 15.57 10.02 -3.24
C LYS A 36 14.44 9.47 -2.38
N GLU A 37 14.26 10.01 -1.17
CA GLU A 37 13.15 9.67 -0.28
C GLU A 37 11.79 9.96 -0.95
N GLY A 38 11.59 11.18 -1.44
CA GLY A 38 10.36 11.57 -2.15
C GLY A 38 10.11 10.72 -3.40
N ALA A 39 11.15 10.37 -4.15
CA ALA A 39 11.04 9.47 -5.30
C ALA A 39 10.59 8.05 -4.88
N ASN A 40 11.08 7.54 -3.75
CA ASN A 40 10.66 6.24 -3.22
C ASN A 40 9.22 6.26 -2.67
N ILE A 41 8.80 7.36 -2.04
CA ILE A 41 7.40 7.58 -1.63
C ILE A 41 6.50 7.51 -2.88
N ASN A 42 6.79 8.32 -3.89
CA ASN A 42 6.05 8.35 -5.15
C ASN A 42 6.04 7.01 -5.88
N ARG A 43 7.15 6.25 -5.84
CA ARG A 43 7.19 4.89 -6.42
C ARG A 43 6.16 3.98 -5.77
N SER A 44 6.09 3.95 -4.45
CA SER A 44 5.15 3.08 -3.73
C SER A 44 3.68 3.48 -3.96
N LEU A 45 3.40 4.78 -4.02
CA LEU A 45 2.06 5.32 -4.29
C LEU A 45 1.63 5.08 -5.75
N LEU A 46 2.57 5.16 -6.70
CA LEU A 46 2.31 4.81 -8.10
C LEU A 46 1.97 3.32 -8.25
N SER A 47 2.70 2.41 -7.59
CA SER A 47 2.35 0.99 -7.59
C SER A 47 0.94 0.74 -7.05
N LEU A 48 0.53 1.47 -6.01
CA LEU A 48 -0.83 1.42 -5.48
C LEU A 48 -1.86 1.90 -6.52
N GLY A 49 -1.64 3.05 -7.15
CA GLY A 49 -2.51 3.57 -8.22
C GLY A 49 -2.64 2.61 -9.39
N ASN A 50 -1.54 1.99 -9.83
CA ASN A 50 -1.54 0.98 -10.89
C ASN A 50 -2.38 -0.26 -10.51
N CYS A 51 -2.31 -0.70 -9.25
CA CYS A 51 -3.14 -1.80 -8.77
C CYS A 51 -4.63 -1.43 -8.78
N ILE A 52 -4.98 -0.22 -8.32
CA ILE A 52 -6.36 0.27 -8.29
C ILE A 52 -6.92 0.36 -9.71
N ASN A 53 -6.20 0.99 -10.64
CA ASN A 53 -6.64 1.14 -12.02
C ASN A 53 -6.90 -0.22 -12.67
N LYS A 54 -5.96 -1.17 -12.54
CA LYS A 54 -6.13 -2.50 -13.12
C LYS A 54 -7.26 -3.31 -12.48
N LEU A 55 -7.55 -3.08 -11.20
CA LEU A 55 -8.71 -3.67 -10.54
C LEU A 55 -10.01 -3.09 -11.07
N ALA A 56 -10.06 -1.77 -11.28
CA ALA A 56 -11.21 -1.09 -11.88
C ALA A 56 -11.45 -1.56 -13.32
N ASP A 57 -10.39 -1.80 -14.08
CA ASP A 57 -10.45 -2.32 -15.44
C ASP A 57 -10.80 -3.83 -15.52
N GLY A 58 -10.89 -4.52 -14.37
CA GLY A 58 -11.14 -5.97 -14.34
C GLY A 58 -10.00 -6.80 -14.94
N SER A 59 -8.77 -6.27 -14.93
CA SER A 59 -7.61 -6.94 -15.51
C SER A 59 -7.31 -8.27 -14.81
N SER A 60 -6.95 -9.30 -15.58
CA SER A 60 -6.57 -10.62 -15.06
C SER A 60 -5.27 -10.59 -14.26
N TYR A 61 -4.37 -9.64 -14.55
CA TYR A 61 -3.08 -9.50 -13.88
C TYR A 61 -2.93 -8.15 -13.18
N ILE A 62 -2.92 -8.21 -11.84
CA ILE A 62 -2.69 -7.05 -10.96
C ILE A 62 -1.26 -7.12 -10.37
N PRO A 63 -0.42 -6.07 -10.55
CA PRO A 63 0.99 -6.09 -10.19
C PRO A 63 1.23 -5.81 -8.69
N TYR A 64 0.63 -6.62 -7.81
CA TYR A 64 0.75 -6.46 -6.35
C TYR A 64 2.18 -6.59 -5.81
N ARG A 65 3.12 -7.11 -6.61
CA ARG A 65 4.50 -7.41 -6.20
C ARG A 65 5.48 -6.27 -6.47
N ASP A 66 5.08 -5.22 -7.18
CA ASP A 66 5.95 -4.11 -7.56
C ASP A 66 6.35 -3.24 -6.36
N SER A 67 5.57 -3.27 -5.28
CA SER A 67 5.85 -2.57 -4.04
C SER A 67 5.55 -3.44 -2.83
N LYS A 68 6.24 -3.18 -1.71
CA LYS A 68 5.91 -3.79 -0.42
C LYS A 68 4.52 -3.35 0.07
N LEU A 69 4.08 -2.14 -0.28
CA LEU A 69 2.80 -1.58 0.12
C LEU A 69 1.61 -2.35 -0.48
N THR A 70 1.76 -2.86 -1.69
CA THR A 70 0.69 -3.56 -2.44
C THR A 70 0.67 -5.07 -2.21
N ARG A 71 1.64 -5.59 -1.47
CA ARG A 71 1.82 -7.03 -1.27
C ARG A 71 0.87 -7.55 -0.18
N ARG A 72 0.12 -8.60 -0.51
CA ARG A 72 -0.74 -9.33 0.44
C ARG A 72 0.08 -10.20 1.39
#